data_AF-A0A0F9AAT1-F1
#
_entry.id   AF-A0A0F9AAT1-F1
#
_cell.length_a   1.000
_cell.length_b   1.000
_cell.length_c   1.000
_cell.angle_alpha   90.00
_cell.angle_beta   90.00
_cell.angle_gamma   90.00
#
_symmetry.space_group_name_H-M   'P 1'
#
loop_
_entity.id
_entity.type
_entity.pdbx_description
1 polymer ?
#
loop_
_entity_poly.entity_id
_entity_poly.type
_entity_poly.pdbx_seq_one_letter_code
_entity_poly.pdbx_strand_id
1 'polypeptide(L)'
;SKTINKEDLSGRGEHGQAPPCLQSMIAGGVPDGMRNEAMYAMTIYMRKRYSEDYRDHLLALNTEVFDPPLPDSEAKRTIKSASRRDYKYKCNEEPCKSLCNRELCLTLEYGIDADEIEGLTIESLQKITTEPATWLLKLENLPEMELTSVQLISFPRVKLAMVEKLSLLPKITIKQDIWERAIGKWIETAENIDVPDEASIPGIIRAELIEFLKEADLNSKGDDLEDREHIARGVPVVQMYNGSRVVFFKLLDFSTFLKRKKREEIKGQPLYLALRKVNVGHTRIKIGGSAQPVWYIPIDSKGEVKIPGPKFEVEF
;
A
#
# COMPACT_ATOMS: atom_id res chain seq x y z
N SER A 1 10.86 -27.51 -9.73
CA SER A 1 9.53 -27.23 -10.32
C SER A 1 9.25 -25.74 -10.19
N LYS A 2 8.70 -25.08 -11.21
CA LYS A 2 8.46 -23.62 -11.20
C LYS A 2 7.11 -23.30 -10.55
N THR A 3 7.13 -22.46 -9.51
CA THR A 3 5.92 -21.85 -8.95
C THR A 3 5.38 -20.81 -9.94
N ILE A 4 4.07 -20.77 -10.06
CA ILE A 4 3.35 -20.07 -11.13
C ILE A 4 2.81 -18.73 -10.61
N ASN A 5 2.98 -17.64 -11.38
CA ASN A 5 2.55 -16.30 -10.99
C ASN A 5 1.35 -15.80 -11.84
N LYS A 6 0.71 -14.72 -11.37
CA LYS A 6 -0.49 -14.11 -11.98
C LYS A 6 -0.26 -13.64 -13.42
N GLU A 7 0.96 -13.23 -13.75
CA GLU A 7 1.37 -12.78 -15.09
C GLU A 7 1.45 -13.93 -16.10
N ASP A 8 1.58 -15.18 -15.64
CA ASP A 8 1.69 -16.34 -16.51
C ASP A 8 0.33 -16.88 -16.99
N LEU A 9 -0.79 -16.30 -16.55
CA LEU A 9 -2.14 -16.83 -16.80
C LEU A 9 -2.58 -16.76 -18.28
N SER A 10 -2.00 -15.84 -19.08
CA SER A 10 -2.48 -15.52 -20.43
C SER A 10 -2.13 -16.53 -21.54
N GLY A 11 -1.62 -17.72 -21.20
CA GLY A 11 -1.18 -18.73 -22.20
C GLY A 11 -1.56 -20.18 -21.88
N ARG A 12 -2.45 -20.44 -20.92
CA ARG A 12 -2.48 -21.75 -20.22
C ARG A 12 -3.51 -22.76 -20.70
N GLY A 13 -3.85 -22.70 -21.99
CA GLY A 13 -4.71 -23.67 -22.65
C GLY A 13 -5.99 -23.95 -21.87
N GLU A 14 -6.43 -25.20 -21.88
CA GLU A 14 -7.71 -25.58 -21.28
C GLU A 14 -7.73 -25.42 -19.74
N HIS A 15 -6.60 -25.50 -19.02
CA HIS A 15 -6.57 -25.56 -17.54
C HIS A 15 -6.22 -24.24 -16.83
N GLY A 16 -6.34 -23.09 -17.52
CA GLY A 16 -5.91 -21.78 -16.99
C GLY A 16 -6.60 -21.31 -15.69
N GLN A 17 -7.76 -21.86 -15.35
CA GLN A 17 -8.51 -21.57 -14.11
C GLN A 17 -8.33 -22.62 -12.99
N ALA A 18 -7.48 -23.63 -13.18
CA ALA A 18 -7.19 -24.63 -12.16
C ALA A 18 -6.31 -24.06 -11.03
N PRO A 19 -6.25 -24.64 -9.82
CA PRO A 19 -5.23 -24.29 -8.83
C PRO A 19 -3.81 -24.26 -9.42
N PRO A 20 -2.93 -23.30 -9.05
CA PRO A 20 -1.61 -23.17 -9.66
C PRO A 20 -0.75 -24.43 -9.52
N CYS A 21 -0.89 -25.16 -8.40
CA CYS A 21 -0.24 -26.45 -8.23
C CYS A 21 -0.66 -27.49 -9.29
N LEU A 22 -1.95 -27.54 -9.66
CA LEU A 22 -2.42 -28.43 -10.72
C LEU A 22 -1.92 -27.98 -12.09
N GLN A 23 -1.88 -26.67 -12.34
CA GLN A 23 -1.31 -26.13 -13.57
C GLN A 23 0.17 -26.51 -13.71
N SER A 24 0.96 -26.41 -12.63
CA SER A 24 2.36 -26.85 -12.59
C SER A 24 2.49 -28.35 -12.85
N MET A 25 1.64 -29.17 -12.23
CA MET A 25 1.66 -30.62 -12.43
C MET A 25 1.29 -31.01 -13.86
N ILE A 26 0.23 -30.43 -14.44
CA ILE A 26 -0.19 -30.73 -15.81
C ILE A 26 0.88 -30.33 -16.82
N ALA A 27 1.55 -29.19 -16.62
CA ALA A 27 2.57 -28.70 -17.53
C ALA A 27 3.94 -29.40 -17.36
N GLY A 28 4.29 -29.80 -16.13
CA GLY A 28 5.65 -30.25 -15.78
C GLY A 28 5.76 -31.70 -15.32
N GLY A 29 4.64 -32.43 -15.25
CA GLY A 29 4.58 -33.77 -14.68
C GLY A 29 4.59 -33.78 -13.15
N VAL A 30 4.46 -34.99 -12.59
CA VAL A 30 4.48 -35.22 -11.13
C VAL A 30 5.64 -36.14 -10.76
N PRO A 31 6.48 -35.77 -9.76
CA PRO A 31 7.56 -36.63 -9.28
C PRO A 31 7.08 -38.00 -8.76
N ASP A 32 7.97 -38.98 -8.84
CA ASP A 32 7.72 -40.32 -8.32
C ASP A 32 7.40 -40.29 -6.82
N GLY A 33 6.41 -41.10 -6.43
CA GLY A 33 5.92 -41.20 -5.04
C GLY A 33 4.82 -40.20 -4.66
N MET A 34 4.45 -39.26 -5.54
CA MET A 34 3.40 -38.25 -5.26
C MET A 34 2.17 -38.36 -6.18
N ARG A 35 2.12 -39.39 -7.03
CA ARG A 35 1.09 -39.57 -8.07
C ARG A 35 -0.32 -39.78 -7.50
N ASN A 36 -0.46 -40.43 -6.35
CA ASN A 36 -1.76 -40.63 -5.71
C ASN A 36 -2.32 -39.32 -5.13
N GLU A 37 -1.47 -38.52 -4.49
CA GLU A 37 -1.80 -37.21 -3.94
C GLU A 37 -2.14 -36.21 -5.06
N ALA A 38 -1.39 -36.25 -6.16
CA ALA A 38 -1.69 -35.50 -7.36
C ALA A 38 -3.05 -35.92 -7.98
N MET A 39 -3.29 -37.23 -8.13
CA MET A 39 -4.57 -37.75 -8.64
C MET A 39 -5.75 -37.35 -7.76
N TYR A 40 -5.58 -37.33 -6.44
CA TYR A 40 -6.58 -36.83 -5.50
C TYR A 40 -6.91 -35.35 -5.78
N ALA A 41 -5.90 -34.49 -5.89
CA ALA A 41 -6.09 -33.06 -6.16
C ALA A 41 -6.72 -32.82 -7.55
N MET A 42 -6.26 -33.54 -8.58
CA MET A 42 -6.85 -33.48 -9.92
C MET A 42 -8.30 -33.93 -9.92
N THR A 43 -8.67 -34.92 -9.11
CA THR A 43 -10.05 -35.40 -9.00
C THR A 43 -11.00 -34.31 -8.47
N ILE A 44 -10.57 -33.54 -7.47
CA ILE A 44 -11.36 -32.43 -6.93
C ILE A 44 -11.58 -31.36 -8.00
N TYR A 45 -10.51 -30.99 -8.70
CA TYR A 45 -10.58 -30.02 -9.80
C TYR A 45 -11.50 -30.48 -10.93
N MET A 46 -11.35 -31.72 -11.39
CA MET A 46 -12.17 -32.24 -12.47
C MET A 46 -13.64 -32.32 -12.09
N ARG A 47 -13.96 -32.62 -10.82
CA ARG A 47 -15.33 -32.56 -10.31
C ARG A 47 -15.89 -31.14 -10.23
N LYS A 48 -15.05 -30.16 -9.87
CA LYS A 48 -15.45 -28.74 -9.84
C LYS A 48 -15.73 -28.22 -11.26
N ARG A 49 -14.96 -28.67 -12.24
CA ARG A 49 -15.03 -28.23 -13.63
C ARG A 49 -16.05 -28.98 -14.49
N TYR A 50 -16.10 -30.30 -14.39
CA TYR A 50 -16.98 -31.17 -15.17
C TYR A 50 -17.94 -31.91 -14.24
N SER A 51 -19.25 -31.81 -14.51
CA SER A 51 -20.28 -32.32 -13.58
C SER A 51 -20.47 -33.83 -13.62
N GLU A 52 -20.45 -34.47 -14.79
CA GLU A 52 -20.73 -35.91 -14.93
C GLU A 52 -19.56 -36.71 -15.55
N ASP A 53 -18.85 -36.14 -16.54
CA ASP A 53 -17.79 -36.85 -17.29
C ASP A 53 -16.37 -36.68 -16.72
N TYR A 54 -16.26 -36.20 -15.47
CA TYR A 54 -14.97 -35.86 -14.85
C TYR A 54 -14.01 -37.07 -14.74
N ARG A 55 -14.54 -38.30 -14.72
CA ARG A 55 -13.73 -39.53 -14.62
C ARG A 55 -12.98 -39.86 -15.90
N ASP A 56 -13.59 -39.63 -17.05
CA ASP A 56 -12.95 -39.91 -18.34
C ASP A 56 -11.81 -38.91 -18.60
N HIS A 57 -12.03 -37.64 -18.23
CA HIS A 57 -11.01 -36.60 -18.24
C HIS A 57 -9.83 -36.92 -17.30
N LEU A 58 -10.10 -37.52 -16.13
CA LEU A 58 -9.04 -37.94 -15.20
C LEU A 58 -8.20 -39.11 -15.74
N LEU A 59 -8.82 -40.05 -16.46
CA LEU A 59 -8.08 -41.15 -17.09
C LEU A 59 -7.18 -40.65 -18.22
N ALA A 60 -7.64 -39.67 -19.00
CA ALA A 60 -6.79 -38.99 -19.98
C ALA A 60 -5.59 -38.30 -19.30
N LEU A 61 -5.84 -37.50 -18.25
CA LEU A 61 -4.77 -36.85 -17.48
C LEU A 61 -3.79 -37.83 -16.84
N ASN A 62 -4.24 -39.01 -16.40
CA ASN A 62 -3.36 -40.03 -15.86
C ASN A 62 -2.28 -40.46 -16.87
N THR A 63 -2.66 -40.54 -18.15
CA THR A 63 -1.73 -40.90 -19.23
C THR A 63 -0.88 -39.72 -19.68
N GLU A 64 -1.42 -38.50 -19.64
CA GLU A 64 -0.71 -37.29 -20.08
C GLU A 64 0.30 -36.77 -19.05
N VAL A 65 -0.02 -36.83 -17.76
CA VAL A 65 0.72 -36.14 -16.70
C VAL A 65 1.67 -37.06 -15.93
N PHE A 66 1.36 -38.35 -15.83
CA PHE A 66 2.16 -39.30 -15.06
C PHE A 66 3.00 -40.18 -15.97
N ASP A 67 4.30 -40.26 -15.65
CA ASP A 67 5.25 -41.14 -16.33
C ASP A 67 5.98 -42.02 -15.29
N PRO A 68 5.66 -43.33 -15.18
CA PRO A 68 4.60 -44.03 -15.89
C PRO A 68 3.20 -43.70 -15.33
N PRO A 69 2.11 -43.89 -16.12
CA PRO A 69 0.75 -43.73 -15.65
C PRO A 69 0.43 -44.59 -14.42
N LEU A 70 -0.49 -44.15 -13.56
CA LEU A 70 -0.98 -45.04 -12.51
C LEU A 70 -1.72 -46.22 -13.14
N PRO A 71 -1.56 -47.45 -12.59
CA PRO A 71 -2.37 -48.58 -13.01
C PRO A 71 -3.87 -48.27 -12.89
N ASP A 72 -4.65 -48.75 -13.86
CA ASP A 72 -6.11 -48.54 -13.93
C ASP A 72 -6.84 -48.79 -12.60
N SER A 73 -6.50 -49.87 -11.92
CA SER A 73 -7.11 -50.26 -10.64
C SER A 73 -6.77 -49.28 -9.51
N GLU A 74 -5.56 -48.73 -9.51
CA GLU A 74 -5.09 -47.73 -8.55
C GLU A 74 -5.71 -46.37 -8.82
N ALA A 75 -5.67 -45.90 -10.07
CA ALA A 75 -6.29 -44.65 -10.48
C ALA A 75 -7.79 -44.64 -10.13
N LYS A 76 -8.54 -45.69 -10.51
CA LYS A 76 -9.97 -45.80 -10.19
C LYS A 76 -10.25 -45.81 -8.69
N ARG A 77 -9.39 -46.43 -7.88
CA ARG A 77 -9.52 -46.44 -6.42
C ARG A 77 -9.34 -45.04 -5.83
N THR A 78 -8.30 -44.32 -6.26
CA THR A 78 -8.01 -42.96 -5.79
C THR A 78 -9.08 -41.96 -6.24
N ILE A 79 -9.54 -42.04 -7.49
CA ILE A 79 -10.64 -41.21 -8.00
C ILE A 79 -11.92 -41.44 -7.17
N LYS A 80 -12.24 -42.70 -6.87
CA LYS A 80 -13.40 -43.05 -6.06
C LYS A 80 -13.29 -42.47 -4.64
N SER A 81 -12.12 -42.59 -4.00
CA SER A 81 -11.93 -42.06 -2.64
C SER A 81 -12.01 -40.53 -2.60
N ALA A 82 -11.52 -39.85 -3.65
CA ALA A 82 -11.49 -38.39 -3.76
C ALA A 82 -12.81 -37.75 -4.24
N SER A 83 -13.74 -38.54 -4.79
CA SER A 83 -14.97 -38.04 -5.42
C SER A 83 -16.05 -37.47 -4.47
N ARG A 84 -15.83 -37.49 -3.15
CA ARG A 84 -16.81 -36.96 -2.20
C ARG A 84 -16.96 -35.44 -2.38
N ARG A 85 -18.19 -34.94 -2.33
CA ARG A 85 -18.50 -33.53 -2.68
C ARG A 85 -17.91 -32.51 -1.70
N ASP A 86 -17.77 -32.92 -0.44
CA ASP A 86 -17.23 -32.15 0.68
C ASP A 86 -15.69 -32.13 0.73
N TYR A 87 -15.01 -32.97 -0.06
CA TYR A 87 -13.54 -33.03 -0.06
C TYR A 87 -12.91 -31.83 -0.75
N LYS A 88 -11.84 -31.33 -0.13
CA LYS A 88 -11.12 -30.10 -0.48
C LYS A 88 -9.64 -30.39 -0.79
N TYR A 89 -8.96 -29.42 -1.40
CA TYR A 89 -7.54 -29.57 -1.75
C TYR A 89 -6.70 -29.74 -0.49
N LYS A 90 -5.78 -30.71 -0.50
CA LYS A 90 -4.80 -30.92 0.58
C LYS A 90 -3.61 -29.97 0.40
N CYS A 91 -3.83 -28.67 0.59
CA CYS A 91 -2.83 -27.64 0.27
C CYS A 91 -1.54 -27.74 1.10
N ASN A 92 -1.61 -28.32 2.30
CA ASN A 92 -0.46 -28.46 3.21
C ASN A 92 0.32 -29.77 2.98
N GLU A 93 -0.11 -30.61 2.03
CA GLU A 93 0.56 -31.85 1.65
C GLU A 93 1.25 -31.68 0.28
N GLU A 94 2.36 -32.38 0.08
CA GLU A 94 2.97 -32.45 -1.24
C GLU A 94 2.08 -33.25 -2.20
N PRO A 95 2.05 -32.91 -3.50
CA PRO A 95 2.85 -31.89 -4.18
C PRO A 95 2.22 -30.48 -4.16
N CYS A 96 1.00 -30.32 -3.62
CA CYS A 96 0.31 -29.03 -3.64
C CYS A 96 1.07 -27.95 -2.86
N LYS A 97 1.65 -28.32 -1.72
CA LYS A 97 2.39 -27.41 -0.84
C LYS A 97 3.54 -26.68 -1.55
N SER A 98 4.36 -27.40 -2.31
CA SER A 98 5.54 -26.81 -2.97
C SER A 98 5.23 -26.15 -4.32
N LEU A 99 4.14 -26.56 -4.98
CA LEU A 99 3.82 -26.11 -6.34
C LEU A 99 2.81 -24.96 -6.40
N CYS A 100 2.06 -24.73 -5.32
CA CYS A 100 0.98 -23.75 -5.34
C CYS A 100 1.49 -22.32 -5.11
N ASN A 101 0.89 -21.38 -5.83
CA ASN A 101 0.81 -19.99 -5.39
C ASN A 101 -0.59 -19.79 -4.77
N ARG A 102 -0.67 -19.76 -3.44
CA ARG A 102 -1.96 -19.76 -2.73
C ARG A 102 -2.75 -18.47 -2.96
N GLU A 103 -2.07 -17.33 -3.07
CA GLU A 103 -2.68 -16.02 -3.39
C GLU A 103 -3.37 -16.06 -4.75
N LEU A 104 -2.66 -16.56 -5.77
CA LEU A 104 -3.23 -16.74 -7.10
C LEU A 104 -4.39 -17.74 -7.07
N CYS A 105 -4.24 -18.84 -6.33
CA CYS A 105 -5.25 -19.88 -6.21
C CYS A 105 -6.59 -19.33 -5.71
N LEU A 106 -6.60 -18.39 -4.75
CA LEU A 106 -7.81 -17.74 -4.25
C LEU A 106 -8.56 -16.91 -5.32
N THR A 107 -7.89 -16.53 -6.40
CA THR A 107 -8.48 -15.72 -7.48
C THR A 107 -9.00 -16.55 -8.65
N LEU A 108 -8.74 -17.86 -8.67
CA LEU A 108 -9.06 -18.74 -9.80
C LEU A 108 -10.38 -19.48 -9.57
N GLU A 109 -11.17 -19.66 -10.63
CA GLU A 109 -12.53 -20.24 -10.58
C GLU A 109 -12.60 -21.58 -9.86
N TYR A 110 -11.61 -22.46 -10.10
CA TYR A 110 -11.55 -23.79 -9.49
C TYR A 110 -10.55 -23.88 -8.35
N GLY A 111 -10.10 -22.73 -7.84
CA GLY A 111 -9.17 -22.61 -6.73
C GLY A 111 -9.74 -23.07 -5.39
N ILE A 112 -8.98 -22.75 -4.34
CA ILE A 112 -9.47 -22.90 -2.96
C ILE A 112 -10.52 -21.84 -2.66
N ASP A 113 -11.45 -22.20 -1.79
CA ASP A 113 -12.50 -21.28 -1.38
C ASP A 113 -11.97 -20.35 -0.27
N ALA A 114 -12.45 -19.10 -0.23
CA ALA A 114 -12.03 -18.11 0.78
C ALA A 114 -12.34 -18.51 2.23
N ASP A 115 -13.18 -19.51 2.43
CA ASP A 115 -13.51 -20.10 3.73
C ASP A 115 -12.49 -21.15 4.20
N GLU A 116 -11.55 -21.54 3.34
CA GLU A 116 -10.43 -22.46 3.64
C GLU A 116 -9.17 -21.71 4.13
N ILE A 117 -9.26 -20.40 4.40
CA ILE A 117 -8.21 -19.64 5.07
C ILE A 117 -8.19 -20.04 6.54
N GLU A 118 -7.44 -21.09 6.87
CA GLU A 118 -7.16 -21.50 8.25
C GLU A 118 -6.19 -20.51 8.90
N GLY A 119 -6.68 -19.72 9.85
CA GLY A 119 -5.86 -18.77 10.61
C GLY A 119 -5.48 -17.54 9.80
N LEU A 120 -5.54 -16.37 10.44
CA LEU A 120 -5.06 -15.13 9.84
C LEU A 120 -3.73 -14.81 10.52
N THR A 121 -2.63 -15.28 9.94
CA THR A 121 -1.29 -14.96 10.42
C THR A 121 -0.85 -13.64 9.81
N ILE A 122 -0.36 -12.72 10.63
CA ILE A 122 0.28 -11.50 10.14
C ILE A 122 1.69 -11.89 9.71
N GLU A 123 2.05 -11.59 8.46
CA GLU A 123 3.37 -11.87 7.89
C GLU A 123 4.29 -10.65 8.08
N SER A 124 3.78 -9.46 7.81
CA SER A 124 4.49 -8.20 8.07
C SER A 124 3.53 -7.05 8.36
N LEU A 125 4.05 -6.05 9.06
CA LEU A 125 3.39 -4.77 9.28
C LEU A 125 4.44 -3.66 9.14
N GLN A 126 4.19 -2.72 8.23
CA GLN A 126 5.02 -1.53 8.05
C GLN A 126 4.18 -0.27 8.26
N LYS A 127 4.82 0.79 8.75
CA LYS A 127 4.20 2.08 9.00
C LYS A 127 4.80 3.12 8.07
N ILE A 128 3.98 3.66 7.18
CA ILE A 128 4.36 4.83 6.40
C ILE A 128 4.18 6.06 7.29
N THR A 129 5.24 6.86 7.44
CA THR A 129 5.30 8.02 8.36
C THR A 129 4.58 9.27 7.81
N THR A 130 3.37 9.09 7.29
CA THR A 130 2.46 10.18 6.88
C THR A 130 1.68 10.77 8.07
N GLU A 131 1.10 11.96 7.88
CA GLU A 131 0.12 12.57 8.80
C GLU A 131 -1.25 12.67 8.08
N PRO A 132 -2.25 11.81 8.35
CA PRO A 132 -2.24 10.68 9.30
C PRO A 132 -1.45 9.46 8.79
N ALA A 133 -1.00 8.60 9.72
CA ALA A 133 -0.18 7.43 9.39
C ALA A 133 -0.95 6.40 8.58
N THR A 134 -0.26 5.80 7.62
CA THR A 134 -0.73 4.71 6.79
C THR A 134 0.03 3.43 7.16
N TRP A 135 -0.65 2.30 7.17
CA TRP A 135 -0.09 1.00 7.52
C TRP A 135 -0.16 0.05 6.34
N LEU A 136 0.93 -0.64 6.05
CA LEU A 136 0.96 -1.73 5.08
C LEU A 136 0.89 -3.04 5.86
N LEU A 137 -0.26 -3.72 5.77
CA LEU A 137 -0.50 -4.99 6.43
C LEU A 137 -0.39 -6.12 5.40
N LYS A 138 0.57 -7.02 5.60
CA LYS A 138 0.66 -8.28 4.87
C LYS A 138 0.16 -9.40 5.77
N LEU A 139 -0.87 -10.09 5.30
CA LEU A 139 -1.36 -11.31 5.92
C LEU A 139 -0.88 -12.50 5.08
N GLU A 140 -0.61 -13.61 5.76
CA GLU A 140 -0.17 -14.83 5.10
C GLU A 140 -1.16 -15.24 4.01
N ASN A 141 -0.66 -15.50 2.81
CA ASN A 141 -1.45 -15.90 1.64
C ASN A 141 -2.45 -14.85 1.12
N LEU A 142 -2.28 -13.58 1.47
CA LEU A 142 -3.08 -12.48 0.95
C LEU A 142 -2.19 -11.35 0.43
N PRO A 143 -2.59 -10.66 -0.65
CA PRO A 143 -1.90 -9.44 -1.07
C PRO A 143 -1.81 -8.42 0.08
N GLU A 144 -0.74 -7.63 0.08
CA GLU A 144 -0.59 -6.54 1.04
C GLU A 144 -1.72 -5.53 0.91
N MET A 145 -2.20 -5.03 2.05
CA MET A 145 -3.26 -4.03 2.12
C MET A 145 -2.76 -2.77 2.80
N GLU A 146 -2.98 -1.64 2.15
CA GLU A 146 -2.84 -0.34 2.78
C GLU A 146 -4.04 -0.05 3.69
N LEU A 147 -3.81 0.35 4.94
CA LEU A 147 -4.86 0.57 5.95
C LEU A 147 -4.59 1.86 6.72
N THR A 148 -5.67 2.57 7.05
CA THR A 148 -5.61 3.63 8.08
C THR A 148 -5.48 3.02 9.47
N SER A 149 -4.99 3.78 10.46
CA SER A 149 -4.96 3.33 11.87
C SER A 149 -6.33 2.85 12.38
N VAL A 150 -7.42 3.50 11.96
CA VAL A 150 -8.79 3.13 12.36
C VAL A 150 -9.20 1.78 11.77
N GLN A 151 -8.80 1.50 10.53
CA GLN A 151 -9.03 0.20 9.90
C GLN A 151 -8.19 -0.88 10.56
N LEU A 152 -6.89 -0.62 10.76
CA LEU A 152 -5.93 -1.60 11.27
C LEU A 152 -6.32 -2.16 12.64
N ILE A 153 -6.72 -1.30 13.59
CA ILE A 153 -7.01 -1.73 14.97
C ILE A 153 -8.26 -2.60 15.09
N SER A 154 -9.12 -2.66 14.07
CA SER A 154 -10.42 -3.34 14.15
C SER A 154 -10.54 -4.43 13.12
N PHE A 155 -10.62 -5.69 13.56
CA PHE A 155 -10.71 -6.82 12.63
C PHE A 155 -11.93 -6.74 11.68
N PRO A 156 -13.14 -6.31 12.13
CA PRO A 156 -14.25 -6.06 11.21
C PRO A 156 -13.93 -5.04 10.11
N ARG A 157 -13.11 -4.02 10.40
CA ARG A 157 -12.69 -3.03 9.40
C ARG A 157 -11.59 -3.55 8.49
N VAL A 158 -10.69 -4.40 9.00
CA VAL A 158 -9.75 -5.17 8.17
C VAL A 158 -10.52 -6.04 7.17
N LYS A 159 -11.57 -6.75 7.62
CA LYS A 159 -12.45 -7.52 6.72
C LYS A 159 -13.11 -6.66 5.65
N LEU A 160 -13.60 -5.47 6.03
CA LEU A 160 -14.17 -4.53 5.06
C LEU A 160 -13.12 -4.10 4.02
N ALA A 161 -11.90 -3.79 4.48
CA ALA A 161 -10.80 -3.46 3.58
C ALA A 161 -10.42 -4.63 2.65
N MET A 162 -10.50 -5.88 3.10
CA MET A 162 -10.31 -7.06 2.24
C MET A 162 -11.36 -7.13 1.13
N VAL A 163 -12.62 -6.79 1.43
CA VAL A 163 -13.69 -6.72 0.43
C VAL A 163 -13.42 -5.61 -0.57
N GLU A 164 -13.10 -4.40 -0.09
CA GLU A 164 -12.88 -3.23 -0.94
C GLU A 164 -11.63 -3.34 -1.81
N LYS A 165 -10.53 -3.84 -1.25
CA LYS A 165 -9.21 -3.85 -1.91
C LYS A 165 -8.91 -5.14 -2.65
N LEU A 166 -9.39 -6.27 -2.13
CA LEU A 166 -9.08 -7.60 -2.67
C LEU A 166 -10.29 -8.28 -3.31
N SER A 167 -11.49 -7.67 -3.29
CA SER A 167 -12.74 -8.32 -3.67
C SER A 167 -12.97 -9.67 -2.95
N LEU A 168 -12.41 -9.79 -1.75
CA LEU A 168 -12.38 -11.00 -0.96
C LEU A 168 -13.21 -10.81 0.31
N LEU A 169 -14.29 -11.57 0.45
CA LEU A 169 -15.06 -11.64 1.69
C LEU A 169 -14.62 -12.85 2.53
N PRO A 170 -13.73 -12.69 3.51
CA PRO A 170 -13.30 -13.81 4.34
C PRO A 170 -14.42 -14.23 5.29
N LYS A 171 -14.69 -15.53 5.40
CA LYS A 171 -15.62 -16.08 6.40
C LYS A 171 -15.02 -16.16 7.82
N ILE A 172 -13.71 -15.93 7.95
CA ILE A 172 -13.04 -15.93 9.25
C ILE A 172 -13.59 -14.83 10.17
N THR A 173 -13.71 -15.17 11.44
CA THR A 173 -14.13 -14.25 12.51
C THR A 173 -13.12 -14.34 13.64
N ILE A 174 -12.44 -13.24 13.93
CA ILE A 174 -11.51 -13.11 15.05
C ILE A 174 -12.17 -12.17 16.07
N LYS A 175 -12.13 -12.54 17.35
CA LYS A 175 -12.62 -11.66 18.42
C LYS A 175 -11.71 -10.43 18.51
N GLN A 176 -12.31 -9.26 18.73
CA GLN A 176 -11.60 -7.98 18.72
C GLN A 176 -10.44 -7.93 19.73
N ASP A 177 -10.61 -8.50 20.93
CA ASP A 177 -9.56 -8.55 21.98
C ASP A 177 -8.35 -9.43 21.59
N ILE A 178 -8.58 -10.46 20.77
CA ILE A 178 -7.52 -11.33 20.26
C ILE A 178 -6.75 -10.58 19.17
N TRP A 179 -7.47 -9.90 18.28
CA TRP A 179 -6.86 -9.09 17.23
C TRP A 179 -6.01 -7.95 17.80
N GLU A 180 -6.54 -7.19 18.76
CA GLU A 180 -5.82 -6.09 19.41
C GLU A 180 -4.51 -6.56 20.06
N ARG A 181 -4.54 -7.71 20.76
CA ARG A 181 -3.33 -8.31 21.35
C ARG A 181 -2.32 -8.78 20.31
N ALA A 182 -2.78 -9.30 19.17
CA ALA A 182 -1.91 -9.72 18.09
C ALA A 182 -1.28 -8.51 17.39
N ILE A 183 -2.10 -7.56 16.92
CA ILE A 183 -1.65 -6.41 16.17
C ILE A 183 -0.83 -5.44 17.02
N GLY A 184 -1.08 -5.34 18.33
CA GLY A 184 -0.30 -4.52 19.25
C GLY A 184 1.19 -4.88 19.23
N LYS A 185 1.52 -6.18 19.23
CA LYS A 185 2.92 -6.64 19.13
C LYS A 185 3.57 -6.22 17.81
N TRP A 186 2.81 -6.29 16.71
CA TRP A 186 3.30 -5.89 15.39
C TRP A 186 3.48 -4.39 15.29
N ILE A 187 2.60 -3.59 15.90
CA ILE A 187 2.72 -2.13 15.92
C ILE A 187 4.00 -1.68 16.63
N GLU A 188 4.40 -2.36 17.71
CA GLU A 188 5.63 -2.06 18.45
C GLU A 188 6.90 -2.33 17.63
N THR A 189 6.87 -3.33 16.75
CA THR A 189 8.02 -3.76 15.94
C THR A 189 7.92 -3.36 14.47
N ALA A 190 6.90 -2.60 14.08
CA ALA A 190 6.65 -2.24 12.69
C ALA A 190 7.80 -1.37 12.16
N GLU A 191 8.30 -1.73 10.99
CA GLU A 191 9.29 -0.91 10.28
C GLU A 191 8.66 0.42 9.84
N ASN A 192 9.37 1.53 10.04
CA ASN A 192 8.93 2.83 9.54
C ASN A 192 9.47 3.02 8.14
N ILE A 193 8.55 3.23 7.19
CA ILE A 193 8.88 3.67 5.84
C ILE A 193 8.75 5.18 5.83
N ASP A 194 9.89 5.85 5.70
CA ASP A 194 9.91 7.29 5.55
C ASP A 194 9.48 7.69 4.15
N VAL A 195 8.51 8.60 4.11
CA VAL A 195 8.11 9.24 2.86
C VAL A 195 9.16 10.30 2.52
N PRO A 196 9.62 10.40 1.26
CA PRO A 196 10.46 11.51 0.83
C PRO A 196 9.87 12.85 1.29
N ASP A 197 10.72 13.78 1.75
CA ASP A 197 10.25 15.07 2.29
C ASP A 197 9.32 15.76 1.28
N GLU A 198 9.65 15.70 0.00
CA GLU A 198 8.91 16.28 -1.12
C GLU A 198 7.50 15.72 -1.28
N ALA A 199 7.27 14.48 -0.86
CA ALA A 199 5.96 13.81 -0.91
C ALA A 199 5.18 13.95 0.41
N SER A 200 5.82 14.47 1.47
CA SER A 200 5.16 14.77 2.74
C SER A 200 4.36 16.08 2.67
N ILE A 201 3.29 16.20 3.46
CA ILE A 201 2.51 17.46 3.56
C ILE A 201 3.42 18.64 3.97
N PRO A 202 4.32 18.53 4.97
CA PRO A 202 5.27 19.59 5.30
C PRO A 202 6.19 19.99 4.15
N GLY A 203 6.75 19.03 3.40
CA GLY A 203 7.65 19.33 2.28
C GLY A 203 6.93 19.94 1.08
N ILE A 204 5.70 19.50 0.78
CA ILE A 204 4.83 20.16 -0.20
C ILE A 204 4.59 21.62 0.21
N ILE A 205 4.21 21.88 1.47
CA ILE A 205 3.98 23.25 1.96
C ILE A 205 5.25 24.09 1.90
N ARG A 206 6.40 23.50 2.25
CA ARG A 206 7.71 24.14 2.15
C ARG A 206 8.01 24.58 0.72
N ALA A 207 7.84 23.68 -0.26
CA ALA A 207 8.07 23.99 -1.67
C ALA A 207 7.15 25.11 -2.17
N GLU A 208 5.86 25.03 -1.84
CA GLU A 208 4.87 26.05 -2.23
C GLU A 208 5.13 27.40 -1.55
N LEU A 209 5.60 27.39 -0.30
CA LEU A 209 5.98 28.60 0.41
C LEU A 209 7.19 29.26 -0.24
N ILE A 210 8.21 28.50 -0.63
CA ILE A 210 9.37 29.04 -1.37
C ILE A 210 8.90 29.71 -2.66
N GLU A 211 8.00 29.07 -3.40
CA GLU A 211 7.49 29.63 -4.65
C GLU A 211 6.67 30.90 -4.43
N PHE A 212 5.81 30.92 -3.41
CA PHE A 212 5.07 32.12 -3.04
C PHE A 212 6.01 33.28 -2.66
N LEU A 213 7.06 33.01 -1.88
CA LEU A 213 8.01 34.05 -1.46
C LEU A 213 8.88 34.60 -2.60
N LYS A 214 9.01 33.87 -3.73
CA LYS A 214 9.66 34.38 -4.95
C LYS A 214 8.86 35.50 -5.64
N GLU A 215 7.59 35.72 -5.27
CA GLU A 215 6.85 36.91 -5.72
C GLU A 215 7.43 38.21 -5.13
N ALA A 216 8.24 38.13 -4.06
CA ALA A 216 8.97 39.27 -3.50
C ALA A 216 10.24 39.58 -4.31
N ASP A 217 10.65 40.85 -4.34
CA ASP A 217 11.98 41.21 -4.81
C ASP A 217 13.05 40.79 -3.79
N LEU A 218 13.55 39.57 -3.93
CA LEU A 218 14.58 38.98 -3.07
C LEU A 218 15.94 39.70 -3.16
N ASN A 219 16.12 40.67 -4.06
CA ASN A 219 17.32 41.52 -4.13
C ASN A 219 17.15 42.85 -3.38
N SER A 220 15.93 43.23 -2.98
CA SER A 220 15.67 44.46 -2.24
C SER A 220 16.42 44.50 -0.91
N LYS A 221 17.09 45.63 -0.60
CA LYS A 221 17.79 45.82 0.67
C LYS A 221 16.83 45.77 1.88
N GLY A 222 15.54 46.02 1.66
CA GLY A 222 14.50 45.98 2.68
C GLY A 222 14.54 47.13 3.68
N ASP A 223 15.19 48.23 3.32
CA ASP A 223 15.28 49.47 4.10
C ASP A 223 14.10 50.43 3.85
N ASP A 224 13.40 50.30 2.72
CA ASP A 224 12.23 51.12 2.38
C ASP A 224 10.96 50.61 3.09
N LEU A 225 10.38 51.44 3.96
CA LEU A 225 9.14 51.08 4.67
C LEU A 225 7.90 51.18 3.79
N GLU A 226 7.94 51.93 2.69
CA GLU A 226 6.82 52.08 1.74
C GLU A 226 6.52 50.75 1.03
N ASP A 227 7.54 49.91 0.84
CA ASP A 227 7.40 48.56 0.28
C ASP A 227 6.35 47.71 1.02
N ARG A 228 6.12 47.99 2.32
CA ARG A 228 5.13 47.27 3.13
C ARG A 228 3.70 47.41 2.61
N GLU A 229 3.40 48.44 1.81
CA GLU A 229 2.10 48.58 1.16
C GLU A 229 1.79 47.42 0.19
N HIS A 230 2.80 46.78 -0.39
CA HIS A 230 2.60 45.60 -1.24
C HIS A 230 2.01 44.41 -0.48
N ILE A 231 2.25 44.30 0.83
CA ILE A 231 1.61 43.30 1.70
C ILE A 231 0.08 43.53 1.80
N ALA A 232 -0.39 44.77 1.65
CA ALA A 232 -1.83 45.04 1.59
C ALA A 232 -2.47 44.46 0.31
N ARG A 233 -1.67 44.28 -0.75
CA ARG A 233 -2.08 43.70 -2.04
C ARG A 233 -1.82 42.19 -2.12
N GLY A 234 -1.37 41.58 -1.02
CA GLY A 234 -1.11 40.15 -0.92
C GLY A 234 0.24 39.70 -1.48
N VAL A 235 1.14 40.64 -1.77
CA VAL A 235 2.48 40.34 -2.27
C VAL A 235 3.46 40.31 -1.10
N PRO A 236 4.30 39.26 -0.97
CA PRO A 236 5.34 39.20 0.04
C PRO A 236 6.43 40.26 -0.21
N VAL A 237 7.09 40.74 0.84
CA VAL A 237 8.07 41.85 0.72
C VAL A 237 9.31 41.61 1.55
N VAL A 238 10.46 42.07 1.07
CA VAL A 238 11.71 42.02 1.85
C VAL A 238 11.81 43.23 2.77
N GLN A 239 12.21 43.01 4.02
CA GLN A 239 12.43 44.05 5.01
C GLN A 239 13.62 43.72 5.91
N MET A 240 14.26 44.77 6.43
CA MET A 240 15.21 44.66 7.52
C MET A 240 14.45 44.48 8.84
N TYR A 241 14.71 43.38 9.53
CA TYR A 241 14.10 43.06 10.82
C TYR A 241 15.14 42.44 11.75
N ASN A 242 15.32 43.03 12.94
CA ASN A 242 16.31 42.61 13.94
C ASN A 242 17.73 42.42 13.38
N GLY A 243 18.15 43.30 12.45
CA GLY A 243 19.49 43.27 11.85
C GLY A 243 19.69 42.20 10.77
N SER A 244 18.61 41.58 10.26
CA SER A 244 18.66 40.64 9.15
C SER A 244 17.56 40.93 8.13
N ARG A 245 17.80 40.60 6.85
CA ARG A 245 16.77 40.67 5.80
C ARG A 245 15.80 39.50 5.97
N VAL A 246 14.51 39.80 5.98
CA VAL A 246 13.43 38.81 6.08
C VAL A 246 12.38 39.07 5.00
N VAL A 247 11.69 38.04 4.54
CA VAL A 247 10.48 38.20 3.73
C VAL A 247 9.27 38.22 4.64
N PHE A 248 8.50 39.30 4.65
CA PHE A 248 7.20 39.39 5.32
C PHE A 248 6.06 38.97 4.38
N PHE A 249 5.08 38.26 4.93
CA PHE A 249 3.87 37.87 4.21
C PHE A 249 2.69 37.66 5.16
N LYS A 250 1.46 37.58 4.64
CA LYS A 250 0.29 37.16 5.43
C LYS A 250 -0.07 35.73 5.12
N LEU A 251 -0.47 35.00 6.16
CA LEU A 251 -0.93 33.61 6.04
C LEU A 251 -2.17 33.48 5.15
N LEU A 252 -3.05 34.49 5.16
CA LEU A 252 -4.25 34.51 4.32
C LEU A 252 -3.89 34.55 2.83
N ASP A 253 -2.87 35.32 2.46
CA ASP A 253 -2.42 35.45 1.07
C ASP A 253 -1.72 34.17 0.61
N PHE A 254 -0.88 33.57 1.46
CA PHE A 254 -0.30 32.26 1.18
C PHE A 254 -1.39 31.16 1.05
N SER A 255 -2.42 31.20 1.91
CA SER A 255 -3.55 30.27 1.80
C SER A 255 -4.32 30.46 0.49
N THR A 256 -4.45 31.71 0.03
CA THR A 256 -5.07 32.05 -1.27
C THR A 256 -4.21 31.56 -2.42
N PHE A 257 -2.89 31.71 -2.34
CA PHE A 257 -1.92 31.16 -3.28
C PHE A 257 -2.06 29.63 -3.43
N LEU A 258 -2.12 28.89 -2.31
CA LEU A 258 -2.33 27.44 -2.32
C LEU A 258 -3.64 27.04 -2.99
N LYS A 259 -4.72 27.80 -2.77
CA LYS A 259 -6.01 27.56 -3.45
C LYS A 259 -5.91 27.72 -4.96
N ARG A 260 -5.23 28.77 -5.46
CA ARG A 260 -5.03 28.96 -6.91
C ARG A 260 -4.31 27.77 -7.56
N LYS A 261 -3.41 27.14 -6.82
CA LYS A 261 -2.66 25.94 -7.23
C LYS A 261 -3.41 24.62 -7.05
N LYS A 262 -4.70 24.64 -6.69
CA LYS A 262 -5.52 23.45 -6.41
C LYS A 262 -4.96 22.60 -5.25
N ARG A 263 -4.32 23.23 -4.27
CA ARG A 263 -3.84 22.60 -3.01
C ARG A 263 -4.79 22.87 -1.84
N GLU A 264 -6.08 22.96 -2.11
CA GLU A 264 -7.12 23.46 -1.19
C GLU A 264 -7.34 22.58 0.06
N GLU A 265 -6.92 21.32 -0.03
CA GLU A 265 -7.01 20.34 1.05
C GLU A 265 -6.07 20.68 2.22
N ILE A 266 -5.03 21.47 1.97
CA ILE A 266 -4.03 21.89 2.95
C ILE A 266 -4.45 23.22 3.59
N LYS A 267 -5.24 23.16 4.67
CA LYS A 267 -5.76 24.34 5.37
C LYS A 267 -5.82 24.17 6.89
N GLY A 268 -5.92 25.27 7.62
CA GLY A 268 -6.13 25.24 9.07
C GLY A 268 -4.92 24.71 9.85
N GLN A 269 -5.14 23.75 10.74
CA GLN A 269 -4.12 23.22 11.65
C GLN A 269 -2.93 22.52 10.95
N PRO A 270 -3.13 21.66 9.92
CA PRO A 270 -2.03 21.10 9.13
C PRO A 270 -1.09 22.14 8.53
N LEU A 271 -1.66 23.20 7.94
CA LEU A 271 -0.90 24.31 7.37
C LEU A 271 -0.08 25.04 8.45
N TYR A 272 -0.70 25.32 9.60
CA TYR A 272 -0.02 25.95 10.73
C TYR A 272 1.14 25.10 11.29
N LEU A 273 0.93 23.79 11.45
CA LEU A 273 1.96 22.87 11.96
C LEU A 273 3.14 22.75 11.00
N ALA A 274 2.87 22.68 9.70
CA ALA A 274 3.91 22.64 8.69
C ALA A 274 4.74 23.92 8.67
N LEU A 275 4.09 25.09 8.73
CA LEU A 275 4.78 26.37 8.83
C LEU A 275 5.68 26.44 10.08
N ARG A 276 5.19 25.94 11.23
CA ARG A 276 6.00 25.86 12.45
C ARG A 276 7.26 25.00 12.28
N LYS A 277 7.18 23.88 11.54
CA LYS A 277 8.34 23.02 11.22
C LYS A 277 9.36 23.76 10.31
N VAL A 278 8.90 24.72 9.51
CA VAL A 278 9.68 25.53 8.56
C VAL A 278 10.39 26.74 9.21
N ASN A 279 10.36 26.84 10.55
CA ASN A 279 10.99 27.91 11.35
C ASN A 279 10.57 29.33 10.92
N VAL A 280 9.31 29.49 10.49
CA VAL A 280 8.75 30.81 10.22
C VAL A 280 8.52 31.57 11.53
N GLY A 281 8.85 32.86 11.54
CA GLY A 281 8.53 33.76 12.64
C GLY A 281 7.16 34.41 12.47
N HIS A 282 6.63 34.94 13.57
CA HIS A 282 5.35 35.67 13.57
C HIS A 282 5.50 36.97 14.37
N THR A 283 5.04 38.08 13.83
CA THR A 283 5.16 39.41 14.45
C THR A 283 4.04 40.34 13.98
N ARG A 284 4.08 41.61 14.41
CA ARG A 284 3.17 42.66 13.92
C ARG A 284 4.00 43.80 13.35
N ILE A 285 3.65 44.26 12.16
CA ILE A 285 4.28 45.43 11.53
C ILE A 285 3.22 46.45 11.13
N LYS A 286 3.61 47.73 11.08
CA LYS A 286 2.74 48.81 10.59
C LYS A 286 2.68 48.77 9.06
N ILE A 287 1.47 48.70 8.53
CA ILE A 287 1.14 48.69 7.09
C ILE A 287 0.00 49.68 6.89
N GLY A 288 0.19 50.71 6.05
CA GLY A 288 -0.85 51.70 5.75
C GLY A 288 -1.47 52.33 7.01
N GLY A 289 -0.65 52.65 8.02
CA GLY A 289 -1.11 53.26 9.27
C GLY A 289 -1.57 52.29 10.37
N SER A 290 -1.87 51.03 10.05
CA SER A 290 -2.37 50.04 11.02
C SER A 290 -1.36 48.91 11.28
N ALA A 291 -1.26 48.44 12.53
CA ALA A 291 -0.41 47.31 12.88
C ALA A 291 -1.12 45.99 12.54
N GLN A 292 -0.59 45.23 11.58
CA GLN A 292 -1.17 43.97 11.10
C GLN A 292 -0.27 42.78 11.47
N PRO A 293 -0.85 41.60 11.78
CA PRO A 293 -0.07 40.38 11.99
C PRO A 293 0.53 39.89 10.68
N VAL A 294 1.81 39.54 10.71
CA VAL A 294 2.57 39.03 9.56
C VAL A 294 3.46 37.88 10.00
N TRP A 295 3.77 37.03 9.03
CA TRP A 295 4.73 35.96 9.15
C TRP A 295 6.02 36.38 8.45
N TYR A 296 7.16 35.83 8.89
CA TYR A 296 8.44 36.15 8.28
C TYR A 296 9.41 34.97 8.21
N ILE A 297 10.27 35.00 7.18
CA ILE A 297 11.39 34.05 7.03
C ILE A 297 12.67 34.80 6.73
N PRO A 298 13.80 34.49 7.40
CA PRO A 298 15.09 35.06 7.07
C PRO A 298 15.58 34.71 5.66
N ILE A 299 16.23 35.66 5.02
CA ILE A 299 16.92 35.50 3.73
C ILE A 299 18.42 35.44 4.00
N ASP A 300 19.14 34.59 3.29
CA ASP A 300 20.59 34.56 3.36
C ASP A 300 21.27 35.68 2.55
N SER A 301 22.60 35.75 2.63
CA SER A 301 23.39 36.75 1.92
C SER A 301 23.39 36.59 0.40
N LYS A 302 22.92 35.45 -0.13
CA LYS A 302 22.77 35.17 -1.56
C LYS A 302 21.36 35.47 -2.08
N GLY A 303 20.44 35.92 -1.22
CA GLY A 303 19.04 36.16 -1.60
C GLY A 303 18.18 34.90 -1.56
N GLU A 304 18.64 33.81 -0.96
CA GLU A 304 17.89 32.57 -0.83
C GLU A 304 17.11 32.53 0.49
N VAL A 305 15.86 32.07 0.43
CA VAL A 305 15.02 31.89 1.63
C VAL A 305 15.58 30.74 2.46
N LYS A 306 16.03 31.01 3.69
CA LYS A 306 16.51 29.97 4.60
C LYS A 306 15.34 29.21 5.19
N ILE A 307 14.93 28.14 4.52
CA ILE A 307 14.06 27.14 5.14
C ILE A 307 14.91 25.96 5.59
N PRO A 308 15.06 25.70 6.91
CA PRO A 308 15.68 24.47 7.37
C PRO A 308 14.89 23.28 6.84
N GLY A 309 15.52 22.49 5.96
CA GLY A 309 15.06 21.17 5.54
C GLY A 309 15.95 20.08 6.14
N PRO A 310 15.56 18.80 6.04
CA PRO A 310 16.45 17.70 6.38
C PRO A 310 17.78 17.83 5.63
N LYS A 311 18.89 17.57 6.33
CA LYS A 311 20.23 17.59 5.72
C LYS A 311 20.32 16.41 4.77
N PHE A 312 20.54 16.67 3.49
CA PHE A 312 20.91 15.64 2.53
C PHE A 312 22.42 15.72 2.27
N GLU A 313 23.08 14.56 2.20
CA GLU A 313 24.39 14.47 1.55
C GLU A 313 24.17 14.61 0.05
N VAL A 314 24.79 15.63 -0.54
CA VAL A 314 24.78 15.83 -1.98
C VAL A 314 25.95 15.00 -2.52
N GLU A 315 25.68 14.03 -3.40
CA GLU A 315 26.75 13.43 -4.20
C GLU A 315 27.33 14.55 -5.09
N PHE A 316 28.62 14.82 -4.91
CA PHE A 316 29.44 15.59 -5.82
C PHE A 316 30.19 14.65 -6.77
#